data_AF-A0A820E9C9-F1
#
_entry.id   AF-A0A820E9C9-F1
#
_cell.length_a   1.000
_cell.length_b   1.000
_cell.length_c   1.000
_cell.angle_alpha   90.00
_cell.angle_beta   90.00
_cell.angle_gamma   90.00
#
_symmetry.space_group_name_H-M   'P 1'
#
loop_
_entity.id
_entity.type
_entity.pdbx_description
1 polymer ?
#
loop_
_entity_poly.entity_id
_entity_poly.type
_entity_poly.pdbx_seq_one_letter_code
_entity_poly.pdbx_strand_id
1 'polypeptide(L)'
;LLMATRYNIIQLDRLLLILFLRPLDEAKTPYVHILFYFMINSSTLSEIIKDFGNIAKSISCDIWSMKNFHEKFHCEYHKKNNERFFMEGLIKDYLQPSMDRCLPTYYSNMCLRLLPIFELIISRMFEHMPNARIVDTVLPIAQTLFRAHAAPVTFLYHTLFVYEKKLREKSTFRQSLIIGTLGNIYQMRKMEWCFSNHFTLYIENYLRLDGDKRPLQSPIFNSRYAIDLLHKLVYFYFIFLNSRAPIYEKNSYQYNIDWRYNEFANPSLQLIHCLAIEIFFYTGQENFNPWKLFAEPFITADVLIPRANYLKYLNAMGLVFSALPEYYWSNLFERMYQIFEHP
;
A
#
# COMPACT_ATOMS: atom_id res chain seq x y z
N LEU A 1 29.29 4.97 -0.06
CA LEU A 1 28.53 5.76 0.94
C LEU A 1 29.09 7.17 1.12
N LEU A 2 30.38 7.33 1.47
CA LEU A 2 31.01 8.65 1.68
C LEU A 2 30.85 9.63 0.51
N MET A 3 30.93 9.13 -0.74
CA MET A 3 30.68 9.94 -1.94
C MET A 3 29.29 10.60 -1.94
N ALA A 4 28.27 9.91 -1.41
CA ALA A 4 26.91 10.42 -1.36
C ALA A 4 26.65 11.26 -0.10
N THR A 5 27.13 10.81 1.07
CA THR A 5 26.77 11.41 2.35
C THR A 5 27.73 12.52 2.80
N ARG A 6 29.05 12.35 2.59
CA ARG A 6 30.09 13.29 3.04
C ARG A 6 30.46 14.30 1.96
N TYR A 7 30.68 13.82 0.74
CA TYR A 7 31.17 14.65 -0.37
C TYR A 7 30.06 15.20 -1.27
N ASN A 8 28.83 14.68 -1.14
CA ASN A 8 27.66 15.11 -1.91
C ASN A 8 27.89 15.09 -3.44
N ILE A 9 28.68 14.11 -3.93
CA ILE A 9 28.98 13.92 -5.36
C ILE A 9 27.75 13.44 -6.11
N ILE A 10 27.01 12.51 -5.51
CA ILE A 10 25.77 11.95 -6.04
C ILE A 10 24.73 11.90 -4.92
N GLN A 11 23.50 12.27 -5.25
CA GLN A 11 22.40 12.17 -4.30
C GLN A 11 22.01 10.70 -4.10
N LEU A 12 21.53 10.39 -2.90
CA LEU A 12 21.26 9.01 -2.49
C LEU A 12 20.11 8.39 -3.27
N ASP A 13 19.05 9.16 -3.53
CA ASP A 13 17.93 8.79 -4.41
C ASP A 13 18.43 8.42 -5.81
N ARG A 14 19.29 9.25 -6.42
CA ARG A 14 19.87 8.95 -7.73
C ARG A 14 20.75 7.69 -7.72
N LEU A 15 21.55 7.51 -6.68
CA LEU A 15 22.40 6.32 -6.53
C LEU A 15 21.54 5.05 -6.42
N LEU A 16 20.50 5.07 -5.59
CA LEU A 16 19.59 3.93 -5.42
C LEU A 16 18.83 3.62 -6.71
N LEU A 17 18.33 4.64 -7.39
CA LEU A 17 17.66 4.47 -8.68
C LEU A 17 18.57 3.78 -9.69
N ILE A 18 19.83 4.22 -9.82
CA ILE A 18 20.82 3.60 -10.72
C ILE A 18 21.09 2.14 -10.32
N LEU A 19 21.16 1.83 -9.03
CA LEU A 19 21.44 0.47 -8.57
C LEU A 19 20.30 -0.51 -8.91
N PHE A 20 19.05 -0.11 -8.72
CA PHE A 20 17.87 -0.97 -8.92
C PHE A 20 17.31 -0.98 -10.35
N LEU A 21 17.75 -0.06 -11.21
CA LEU A 21 17.44 -0.09 -12.64
C LEU A 21 18.45 -0.90 -13.48
N ARG A 22 19.57 -1.35 -12.91
CA ARG A 22 20.56 -2.11 -13.66
C ARG A 22 19.97 -3.45 -14.14
N PRO A 23 20.13 -3.80 -15.43
CA PRO A 23 19.80 -5.12 -15.94
C PRO A 23 20.91 -6.10 -15.51
N LEU A 24 20.79 -6.63 -14.30
CA LEU A 24 21.71 -7.62 -13.78
C LEU A 24 21.16 -9.03 -13.98
N ASP A 25 22.07 -9.97 -14.23
CA ASP A 25 21.76 -11.40 -14.21
C ASP A 25 21.23 -11.80 -12.83
N GLU A 26 20.41 -12.84 -12.76
CA GLU A 26 19.81 -13.34 -11.50
C GLU A 26 20.87 -13.64 -10.42
N ALA A 27 22.05 -14.13 -10.83
CA ALA A 27 23.16 -14.40 -9.92
C ALA A 27 23.75 -13.13 -9.28
N LYS A 28 23.60 -11.96 -9.92
CA LYS A 28 24.20 -10.69 -9.47
C LYS A 28 23.21 -9.81 -8.71
N THR A 29 21.91 -10.00 -8.90
CA THR A 29 20.87 -9.21 -8.21
C THR A 29 20.94 -9.27 -6.68
N PRO A 30 21.25 -10.41 -6.02
CA PRO A 30 21.42 -10.46 -4.57
C PRO A 30 22.47 -9.48 -4.03
N TYR A 31 23.55 -9.22 -4.78
CA TYR A 31 24.58 -8.26 -4.34
C TYR A 31 24.04 -6.83 -4.27
N VAL A 32 23.11 -6.43 -5.15
CA VAL A 32 22.47 -5.11 -5.08
C VAL A 32 21.61 -5.01 -3.81
N HIS A 33 20.85 -6.05 -3.49
CA HIS A 33 20.06 -6.08 -2.26
C HIS A 33 20.95 -6.04 -0.99
N ILE A 34 22.09 -6.72 -1.00
CA ILE A 34 23.06 -6.69 0.10
C ILE A 34 23.71 -5.30 0.23
N LEU A 35 24.14 -4.68 -0.88
CA LEU A 35 24.66 -3.32 -0.89
C LEU A 35 23.62 -2.34 -0.33
N PHE A 36 22.36 -2.48 -0.74
CA PHE A 36 21.26 -1.69 -0.23
C PHE A 36 21.04 -1.88 1.27
N TYR A 37 21.06 -3.12 1.75
CA TYR A 37 20.98 -3.45 3.17
C TYR A 37 22.07 -2.73 3.98
N PHE A 38 23.32 -2.74 3.51
CA PHE A 38 24.41 -2.00 4.17
C PHE A 38 24.22 -0.47 4.11
N MET A 39 23.67 0.06 3.03
CA MET A 39 23.37 1.49 2.93
C MET A 39 22.26 1.92 3.89
N ILE A 40 21.22 1.11 4.06
CA ILE A 40 20.15 1.35 5.04
C ILE A 40 20.68 1.31 6.46
N ASN A 41 21.50 0.32 6.79
CA ASN A 41 22.05 0.16 8.13
C ASN A 41 23.13 1.19 8.46
N SER A 42 23.55 2.01 7.48
CA SER A 42 24.35 3.17 7.79
C SER A 42 23.53 4.19 8.60
N SER A 43 24.14 4.77 9.63
CA SER A 43 23.47 5.71 10.53
C SER A 43 22.79 6.85 9.78
N THR A 44 23.42 7.35 8.72
CA THR A 44 22.95 8.54 7.99
C THR A 44 21.58 8.34 7.34
N LEU A 45 21.34 7.24 6.61
CA LEU A 45 20.05 7.06 5.91
C LEU A 45 18.93 6.74 6.90
N SER A 46 19.21 5.85 7.86
CA SER A 46 18.26 5.45 8.89
C SER A 46 17.81 6.64 9.75
N GLU A 47 18.74 7.52 10.15
CA GLU A 47 18.43 8.74 10.90
C GLU A 47 17.55 9.72 10.11
N ILE A 48 17.86 9.96 8.82
CA ILE A 48 17.07 10.88 7.99
C ILE A 48 15.63 10.38 7.81
N ILE A 49 15.44 9.08 7.59
CA ILE A 49 14.11 8.46 7.47
C ILE A 49 13.37 8.52 8.81
N LYS A 50 14.07 8.28 9.92
CA LYS A 50 13.48 8.36 11.27
C LYS A 50 13.01 9.77 11.58
N ASP A 51 13.82 10.78 11.27
CA ASP A 51 13.45 12.19 11.41
C ASP A 51 12.26 12.55 10.54
N PHE A 52 12.25 12.13 9.27
CA PHE A 52 11.11 12.30 8.39
C PHE A 52 9.84 11.68 8.99
N GLY A 53 9.91 10.44 9.47
CA GLY A 53 8.79 9.76 10.10
C GLY A 53 8.25 10.49 11.33
N ASN A 54 9.13 11.02 12.16
CA ASN A 54 8.75 11.80 13.34
C ASN A 54 8.02 13.10 12.98
N ILE A 55 8.49 13.80 11.95
CA ILE A 55 7.84 15.03 11.46
C ILE A 55 6.51 14.68 10.75
N ALA A 56 6.49 13.61 9.93
CA ALA A 56 5.29 13.18 9.23
C ALA A 56 4.17 12.71 10.18
N LYS A 57 4.49 12.27 11.40
CA LYS A 57 3.50 11.92 12.43
C LYS A 57 2.71 13.13 12.94
N SER A 58 3.32 14.31 13.00
CA SER A 58 2.66 15.53 13.51
C SER A 58 1.79 16.22 12.46
N ILE A 59 1.71 15.67 11.24
CA ILE A 59 1.10 16.29 10.07
C ILE A 59 -0.13 15.48 9.62
N SER A 60 -1.24 16.19 9.40
CA SER A 60 -2.44 15.67 8.73
C SER A 60 -2.14 15.19 7.31
N CYS A 61 -2.83 14.12 6.92
CA CYS A 61 -2.83 13.56 5.56
C CYS A 61 -3.28 14.57 4.50
N ASP A 62 -4.13 15.52 4.90
CA ASP A 62 -4.81 16.44 4.00
C ASP A 62 -3.98 17.71 3.84
N ILE A 63 -2.87 17.61 3.12
CA ILE A 63 -1.89 18.70 2.94
C ILE A 63 -2.59 19.96 2.41
N TRP A 64 -3.59 19.82 1.55
CA TRP A 64 -4.38 20.93 0.98
C TRP A 64 -5.16 21.72 2.04
N SER A 65 -5.47 21.12 3.19
CA SER A 65 -6.16 21.79 4.30
C SER A 65 -5.21 22.57 5.21
N MET A 66 -3.89 22.38 5.04
CA MET A 66 -2.89 22.97 5.92
C MET A 66 -2.48 24.37 5.52
N LYS A 67 -2.57 25.31 6.47
CA LYS A 67 -2.06 26.68 6.29
C LYS A 67 -0.54 26.79 6.47
N ASN A 68 0.06 25.94 7.32
CA ASN A 68 1.48 26.06 7.72
C ASN A 68 2.32 24.86 7.28
N PHE A 69 1.98 24.22 6.15
CA PHE A 69 2.71 23.04 5.66
C PHE A 69 4.20 23.34 5.45
N HIS A 70 4.51 24.46 4.80
CA HIS A 70 5.89 24.83 4.49
C HIS A 70 6.74 24.97 5.76
N GLU A 71 6.24 25.67 6.77
CA GLU A 71 6.96 25.87 8.03
C GLU A 71 7.10 24.57 8.83
N LYS A 72 6.00 23.83 9.02
CA LYS A 72 5.96 22.65 9.90
C LYS A 72 6.57 21.40 9.30
N PHE A 73 6.51 21.24 7.98
CA PHE A 73 7.07 20.06 7.32
C PHE A 73 8.39 20.37 6.64
N HIS A 74 8.37 21.30 5.70
CA HIS A 74 9.50 21.53 4.81
C HIS A 74 10.66 22.18 5.57
N CYS A 75 10.42 23.29 6.27
CA CYS A 75 11.46 23.99 7.03
C CYS A 75 11.97 23.17 8.22
N GLU A 76 11.09 22.49 8.98
CA GLU A 76 11.53 21.61 10.07
C GLU A 76 12.40 20.44 9.59
N TYR A 77 12.04 19.83 8.46
CA TYR A 77 12.86 18.78 7.87
C TYR A 77 14.23 19.31 7.44
N HIS A 78 14.29 20.39 6.67
CA HIS A 78 15.56 20.92 6.13
C HIS A 78 16.46 21.55 7.22
N LYS A 79 15.90 22.00 8.35
CA LYS A 79 16.68 22.40 9.53
C LYS A 79 17.49 21.25 10.12
N LYS A 80 16.92 20.03 10.14
CA LYS A 80 17.60 18.82 10.63
C LYS A 80 18.44 18.16 9.55
N ASN A 81 17.90 18.06 8.35
CA ASN A 81 18.44 17.32 7.23
C ASN A 81 18.74 18.27 6.07
N ASN A 82 19.81 19.03 6.20
CA ASN A 82 20.20 19.99 5.16
C ASN A 82 20.71 19.27 3.91
N GLU A 83 20.01 19.45 2.79
CA GLU A 83 20.34 18.85 1.51
C GLU A 83 21.37 19.68 0.74
N ARG A 84 22.39 19.00 0.24
CA ARG A 84 23.55 19.55 -0.46
C ARG A 84 23.56 19.05 -1.90
N PHE A 85 23.51 19.97 -2.85
CA PHE A 85 23.29 19.66 -4.28
C PHE A 85 24.49 19.99 -5.16
N PHE A 86 25.41 20.82 -4.70
CA PHE A 86 26.52 21.36 -5.49
C PHE A 86 27.88 20.87 -5.02
N MET A 87 27.96 19.59 -4.60
CA MET A 87 29.19 18.97 -4.11
C MET A 87 29.87 19.77 -3.00
N GLU A 88 29.08 20.44 -2.15
CA GLU A 88 29.58 21.36 -1.13
C GLU A 88 30.51 20.64 -0.14
N GLY A 89 30.32 19.34 0.06
CA GLY A 89 31.21 18.49 0.87
C GLY A 89 32.62 18.29 0.27
N LEU A 90 32.78 18.46 -1.04
CA LEU A 90 34.07 18.43 -1.75
C LEU A 90 34.66 19.84 -1.89
N ILE A 91 33.80 20.85 -2.07
CA ILE A 91 34.19 22.24 -2.33
C ILE A 91 34.50 23.01 -1.04
N LYS A 92 34.04 22.54 0.13
CA LYS A 92 34.37 23.13 1.45
C LYS A 92 35.86 23.32 1.70
N ASP A 93 36.72 22.56 1.04
CA ASP A 93 38.17 22.68 1.15
C ASP A 93 38.77 23.77 0.21
N TYR A 94 37.99 24.33 -0.73
CA TYR A 94 38.51 25.22 -1.78
C TYR A 94 37.73 26.53 -2.03
N LEU A 95 36.40 26.61 -1.83
CA LEU A 95 35.61 27.82 -2.15
C LEU A 95 34.39 28.00 -1.21
N GLN A 96 34.06 29.25 -0.84
CA GLN A 96 32.83 29.56 -0.12
C GLN A 96 31.60 29.23 -0.99
N PRO A 97 30.61 28.46 -0.48
CA PRO A 97 29.40 28.18 -1.24
C PRO A 97 28.54 29.44 -1.34
N SER A 98 28.38 29.98 -2.54
CA SER A 98 27.43 31.05 -2.82
C SER A 98 26.01 30.49 -2.76
N MET A 99 25.22 30.92 -1.76
CA MET A 99 23.80 30.57 -1.60
C MET A 99 22.93 30.99 -2.81
N ASP A 100 23.45 31.87 -3.66
CA ASP A 100 22.78 32.42 -4.85
C ASP A 100 22.54 31.40 -5.98
N ARG A 101 23.00 30.15 -5.85
CA ARG A 101 22.83 29.10 -6.89
C ARG A 101 21.69 28.13 -6.63
N CYS A 102 21.08 28.15 -5.46
CA CYS A 102 20.00 27.22 -5.12
C CYS A 102 18.65 27.71 -5.66
N LEU A 103 18.01 26.89 -6.48
CA LEU A 103 16.62 27.13 -6.87
C LEU A 103 15.69 26.98 -5.66
N PRO A 104 14.59 27.75 -5.59
CA PRO A 104 13.64 27.63 -4.49
C PRO A 104 13.04 26.22 -4.38
N THR A 105 13.14 25.59 -3.22
CA THR A 105 12.45 24.33 -2.91
C THR A 105 11.29 24.59 -1.96
N TYR A 106 10.08 24.18 -2.35
CA TYR A 106 8.87 24.43 -1.53
C TYR A 106 8.31 23.16 -0.87
N TYR A 107 8.41 22.02 -1.55
CA TYR A 107 7.79 20.76 -1.14
C TYR A 107 8.77 19.59 -1.11
N SER A 108 9.75 19.58 -2.02
CA SER A 108 10.66 18.45 -2.18
C SER A 108 11.59 18.27 -1.00
N ASN A 109 11.83 17.01 -0.66
CA ASN A 109 12.93 16.56 0.16
C ASN A 109 13.35 15.15 -0.28
N MET A 110 14.50 14.68 0.20
CA MET A 110 15.09 13.41 -0.16
C MET A 110 14.14 12.24 0.12
N CYS A 111 13.47 12.21 1.27
CA CYS A 111 12.52 11.14 1.61
C CYS A 111 11.33 11.07 0.65
N LEU A 112 10.79 12.21 0.21
CA LEU A 112 9.76 12.27 -0.82
C LEU A 112 10.27 11.84 -2.20
N ARG A 113 11.53 12.12 -2.53
CA ARG A 113 12.15 11.62 -3.77
C ARG A 113 12.47 10.13 -3.70
N LEU A 114 12.68 9.59 -2.50
CA LEU A 114 12.88 8.17 -2.25
C LEU A 114 11.59 7.34 -2.37
N LEU A 115 10.41 7.91 -2.12
CA LEU A 115 9.13 7.21 -2.23
C LEU A 115 8.97 6.37 -3.52
N PRO A 116 9.03 6.96 -4.74
CA PRO A 116 8.89 6.18 -5.97
C PRO A 116 10.04 5.17 -6.18
N ILE A 117 11.22 5.45 -5.61
CA ILE A 117 12.35 4.51 -5.66
C ILE A 117 12.09 3.31 -4.74
N PHE A 118 11.45 3.51 -3.58
CA PHE A 118 11.07 2.42 -2.69
C PHE A 118 9.98 1.53 -3.28
N GLU A 119 9.04 2.09 -4.05
CA GLU A 119 8.08 1.31 -4.85
C GLU A 119 8.80 0.40 -5.85
N LEU A 120 9.81 0.92 -6.56
CA LEU A 120 10.66 0.16 -7.46
C LEU A 120 11.46 -0.91 -6.71
N ILE A 121 12.06 -0.57 -5.58
CA ILE A 121 12.85 -1.50 -4.75
C ILE A 121 11.97 -2.65 -4.29
N ILE A 122 10.78 -2.38 -3.77
CA ILE A 122 9.82 -3.41 -3.35
C ILE A 122 9.44 -4.31 -4.53
N SER A 123 9.17 -3.72 -5.70
CA SER A 123 8.90 -4.47 -6.93
C SER A 123 10.05 -5.40 -7.32
N ARG A 124 11.29 -4.91 -7.32
CA ARG A 124 12.49 -5.72 -7.57
C ARG A 124 12.70 -6.82 -6.53
N MET A 125 12.36 -6.55 -5.27
CA MET A 125 12.39 -7.55 -4.22
C MET A 125 11.38 -8.67 -4.48
N PHE A 126 10.21 -8.37 -5.05
CA PHE A 126 9.25 -9.40 -5.48
C PHE A 126 9.75 -10.20 -6.68
N GLU A 127 10.50 -9.56 -7.58
CA GLU A 127 11.02 -10.25 -8.74
C GLU A 127 12.03 -11.34 -8.38
N HIS A 128 12.94 -11.02 -7.46
CA HIS A 128 14.11 -11.85 -7.15
C HIS A 128 14.10 -12.51 -5.77
N MET A 129 13.12 -12.19 -4.92
CA MET A 129 12.92 -12.76 -3.58
C MET A 129 14.19 -12.76 -2.72
N PRO A 130 14.60 -11.59 -2.18
CA PRO A 130 15.79 -11.49 -1.36
C PRO A 130 15.63 -12.25 -0.02
N ASN A 131 16.74 -12.39 0.70
CA ASN A 131 16.76 -12.97 2.04
C ASN A 131 15.75 -12.26 2.97
N ALA A 132 14.99 -13.03 3.76
CA ALA A 132 14.00 -12.53 4.73
C ALA A 132 14.54 -11.41 5.63
N ARG A 133 15.81 -11.45 6.04
CA ARG A 133 16.42 -10.38 6.86
C ARG A 133 16.42 -9.02 6.16
N ILE A 134 16.64 -9.01 4.84
CA ILE A 134 16.64 -7.77 4.05
C ILE A 134 15.21 -7.23 4.00
N VAL A 135 14.24 -8.10 3.79
CA VAL A 135 12.81 -7.76 3.83
C VAL A 135 12.42 -7.12 5.14
N ASP A 136 12.72 -7.80 6.25
CA ASP A 136 12.36 -7.35 7.60
C ASP A 136 12.99 -6.00 7.96
N THR A 137 14.07 -5.62 7.29
CA THR A 137 14.75 -4.32 7.48
C THR A 137 14.20 -3.24 6.54
N VAL A 138 13.96 -3.56 5.28
CA VAL A 138 13.52 -2.59 4.25
C VAL A 138 12.06 -2.21 4.46
N LEU A 139 11.21 -3.16 4.86
CA LEU A 139 9.78 -2.96 4.91
C LEU A 139 9.35 -1.91 5.96
N PRO A 140 9.85 -1.93 7.22
CA PRO A 140 9.53 -0.87 8.20
C PRO A 140 9.95 0.54 7.74
N ILE A 141 11.05 0.63 6.99
CA ILE A 141 11.51 1.89 6.39
C ILE A 141 10.53 2.36 5.31
N ALA A 142 10.16 1.46 4.39
CA ALA A 142 9.20 1.78 3.35
C ALA A 142 7.86 2.21 3.94
N GLN A 143 7.39 1.55 5.00
CA GLN A 143 6.18 1.91 5.73
C GLN A 143 6.24 3.35 6.27
N THR A 144 7.40 3.75 6.83
CA THR A 144 7.60 5.12 7.34
C THR A 144 7.47 6.15 6.21
N LEU A 145 8.03 5.85 5.03
CA LEU A 145 7.93 6.72 3.85
C LEU A 145 6.49 6.75 3.29
N PHE A 146 5.81 5.60 3.26
CA PHE A 146 4.46 5.46 2.71
C PHE A 146 3.39 6.28 3.42
N ARG A 147 3.67 6.79 4.62
CA ARG A 147 2.84 7.79 5.27
C ARG A 147 2.62 9.05 4.42
N ALA A 148 3.58 9.42 3.57
CA ALA A 148 3.51 10.56 2.67
C ALA A 148 3.19 10.17 1.21
N HIS A 149 2.84 8.91 0.96
CA HIS A 149 2.54 8.43 -0.37
C HIS A 149 1.19 8.97 -0.86
N ALA A 150 1.14 9.44 -2.11
CA ALA A 150 -0.06 10.06 -2.68
C ALA A 150 -1.16 9.02 -3.04
N ALA A 151 -0.76 7.85 -3.53
CA ALA A 151 -1.67 6.78 -3.98
C ALA A 151 -1.35 5.38 -3.40
N PRO A 152 -1.32 5.21 -2.07
CA PRO A 152 -0.81 3.99 -1.44
C PRO A 152 -1.71 2.77 -1.64
N VAL A 153 -3.03 2.94 -1.79
CA VAL A 153 -3.94 1.83 -2.11
C VAL A 153 -3.70 1.38 -3.56
N THR A 154 -3.51 2.33 -4.48
CA THR A 154 -3.21 2.06 -5.88
C THR A 154 -1.89 1.31 -6.05
N PHE A 155 -0.83 1.76 -5.37
CA PHE A 155 0.46 1.06 -5.35
C PHE A 155 0.31 -0.38 -4.85
N LEU A 156 -0.37 -0.56 -3.71
CA LEU A 156 -0.55 -1.87 -3.10
C LEU A 156 -1.36 -2.80 -4.01
N TYR A 157 -2.46 -2.32 -4.57
CA TYR A 157 -3.30 -3.06 -5.52
C TYR A 157 -2.49 -3.54 -6.73
N HIS A 158 -1.81 -2.64 -7.45
CA HIS A 158 -1.05 -3.02 -8.64
C HIS A 158 0.07 -4.00 -8.32
N THR A 159 0.77 -3.78 -7.20
CA THR A 159 1.85 -4.66 -6.76
C THR A 159 1.34 -6.08 -6.50
N LEU A 160 0.23 -6.21 -5.77
CA LEU A 160 -0.38 -7.51 -5.45
C LEU A 160 -0.97 -8.19 -6.69
N PHE A 161 -1.57 -7.41 -7.59
CA PHE A 161 -2.16 -7.90 -8.84
C PHE A 161 -1.08 -8.44 -9.79
N VAL A 162 -0.04 -7.66 -10.04
CA VAL A 162 1.05 -8.00 -10.98
C VAL A 162 1.89 -9.16 -10.46
N TYR A 163 2.22 -9.15 -9.17
CA TYR A 163 3.07 -10.18 -8.57
C TYR A 163 2.28 -11.33 -7.91
N GLU A 164 0.99 -11.48 -8.23
CA GLU A 164 0.10 -12.49 -7.62
C GLU A 164 0.75 -13.87 -7.56
N LYS A 165 1.24 -14.37 -8.71
CA LYS A 165 1.85 -15.70 -8.81
C LYS A 165 3.07 -15.86 -7.90
N LYS A 166 3.90 -14.81 -7.76
CA LYS A 166 5.09 -14.82 -6.88
C LYS A 166 4.72 -14.68 -5.41
N LEU A 167 3.62 -14.01 -5.11
CA LEU A 167 3.17 -13.69 -3.75
C LEU A 167 2.19 -14.68 -3.15
N ARG A 168 1.61 -15.58 -3.95
CA ARG A 168 0.60 -16.54 -3.53
C ARG A 168 1.04 -17.37 -2.32
N GLU A 169 2.23 -17.96 -2.40
CA GLU A 169 2.80 -18.82 -1.36
C GLU A 169 3.58 -18.04 -0.28
N LYS A 170 3.75 -16.73 -0.45
CA LYS A 170 4.55 -15.86 0.43
C LYS A 170 3.64 -15.03 1.33
N SER A 171 2.74 -15.71 2.03
CA SER A 171 1.69 -15.11 2.86
C SER A 171 2.24 -14.12 3.88
N THR A 172 3.32 -14.45 4.59
CA THR A 172 3.90 -13.61 5.64
C THR A 172 4.41 -12.27 5.09
N PHE A 173 5.14 -12.29 3.97
CA PHE A 173 5.64 -11.09 3.31
C PHE A 173 4.47 -10.23 2.85
N ARG A 174 3.54 -10.84 2.11
CA ARG A 174 2.40 -10.14 1.52
C ARG A 174 1.54 -9.46 2.59
N GLN A 175 1.24 -10.18 3.67
CA GLN A 175 0.51 -9.64 4.82
C GLN A 175 1.28 -8.49 5.47
N SER A 176 2.59 -8.63 5.69
CA SER A 176 3.41 -7.54 6.25
C SER A 176 3.41 -6.29 5.37
N LEU A 177 3.45 -6.43 4.03
CA LEU A 177 3.37 -5.28 3.12
C LEU A 177 2.00 -4.60 3.20
N ILE A 178 0.93 -5.40 3.15
CA ILE A 178 -0.45 -4.89 3.21
C ILE A 178 -0.68 -4.14 4.53
N ILE A 179 -0.39 -4.77 5.66
CA ILE A 179 -0.61 -4.18 6.98
C ILE A 179 0.26 -2.94 7.17
N GLY A 180 1.52 -3.00 6.75
CA GLY A 180 2.45 -1.88 6.84
C GLY A 180 2.00 -0.65 6.05
N THR A 181 1.51 -0.87 4.84
CA THR A 181 1.04 0.21 3.97
C THR A 181 -0.30 0.74 4.45
N LEU A 182 -1.28 -0.14 4.70
CA LEU A 182 -2.63 0.24 5.11
C LEU A 182 -2.69 0.77 6.54
N GLY A 183 -1.88 0.27 7.46
CA GLY A 183 -1.89 0.71 8.85
C GLY A 183 -1.59 2.20 9.00
N ASN A 184 -0.68 2.73 8.17
CA ASN A 184 -0.40 4.16 8.11
C ASN A 184 -1.60 4.96 7.60
N ILE A 185 -2.27 4.48 6.53
CA ILE A 185 -3.43 5.17 5.96
C ILE A 185 -4.62 5.11 6.93
N TYR A 186 -4.82 3.96 7.57
CA TYR A 186 -5.92 3.74 8.51
C TYR A 186 -5.86 4.71 9.69
N GLN A 187 -4.68 4.89 10.28
CA GLN A 187 -4.45 5.87 11.36
C GLN A 187 -4.77 7.31 10.93
N MET A 188 -4.64 7.64 9.65
CA MET A 188 -4.76 9.01 9.15
C MET A 188 -6.15 9.34 8.57
N ARG A 189 -6.81 8.39 7.89
CA ARG A 189 -8.03 8.64 7.09
C ARG A 189 -9.28 7.85 7.53
N LYS A 190 -9.23 7.11 8.65
CA LYS A 190 -10.35 6.29 9.19
C LYS A 190 -11.12 5.56 8.07
N MET A 191 -10.46 4.61 7.40
CA MET A 191 -11.00 3.89 6.23
C MET A 191 -11.96 2.74 6.59
N GLU A 192 -12.71 2.86 7.69
CA GLU A 192 -13.63 1.81 8.18
C GLU A 192 -14.70 1.43 7.13
N TRP A 193 -15.12 2.41 6.33
CA TRP A 193 -16.09 2.16 5.25
C TRP A 193 -15.49 1.43 4.03
N CYS A 194 -14.15 1.35 3.89
CA CYS A 194 -13.49 0.63 2.81
C CYS A 194 -13.27 -0.85 3.14
N PHE A 195 -12.83 -1.16 4.36
CA PHE A 195 -12.44 -2.51 4.78
C PHE A 195 -13.46 -3.18 5.69
N SER A 196 -13.52 -4.51 5.75
CA SER A 196 -14.42 -5.17 6.70
C SER A 196 -14.02 -4.86 8.16
N ASN A 197 -14.97 -4.99 9.08
CA ASN A 197 -14.71 -4.80 10.51
C ASN A 197 -13.67 -5.80 11.03
N HIS A 198 -13.70 -7.04 10.55
CA HIS A 198 -12.75 -8.08 10.94
C HIS A 198 -11.33 -7.74 10.50
N PHE A 199 -11.15 -7.30 9.26
CA PHE A 199 -9.84 -6.90 8.75
C PHE A 199 -9.33 -5.64 9.45
N THR A 200 -10.22 -4.69 9.70
CA THR A 200 -9.92 -3.45 10.42
C THR A 200 -9.43 -3.73 11.84
N LEU A 201 -10.16 -4.54 12.62
CA LEU A 201 -9.77 -4.96 13.97
C LEU A 201 -8.43 -5.69 13.98
N TYR A 202 -8.16 -6.50 12.94
CA TYR A 202 -6.87 -7.17 12.80
C TYR A 202 -5.72 -6.17 12.60
N ILE A 203 -5.88 -5.18 11.73
CA ILE A 203 -4.89 -4.10 11.54
C ILE A 203 -4.68 -3.33 12.84
N GLU A 204 -5.75 -2.95 13.54
CA GLU A 204 -5.65 -2.23 14.82
C GLU A 204 -4.88 -3.02 15.88
N ASN A 205 -5.17 -4.33 16.00
CA ASN A 205 -4.44 -5.20 16.91
C ASN A 205 -2.97 -5.34 16.52
N TYR A 206 -2.67 -5.44 15.23
CA TYR A 206 -1.28 -5.43 14.74
C TYR A 206 -0.56 -4.13 15.10
N LEU A 207 -1.20 -2.98 14.94
CA LEU A 207 -0.61 -1.67 15.24
C LEU A 207 -0.39 -1.44 16.75
N ARG A 208 -1.20 -2.06 17.62
CA ARG A 208 -1.06 -1.99 19.09
C ARG A 208 0.07 -2.86 19.63
N LEU A 209 0.41 -3.93 18.92
CA LEU A 209 1.54 -4.78 19.25
C LEU A 209 2.77 -4.13 18.62
N ASP A 210 3.69 -3.59 19.43
CA ASP A 210 4.92 -2.88 18.99
C ASP A 210 5.83 -3.74 18.09
N GLY A 211 5.44 -3.99 16.83
CA GLY A 211 6.21 -4.62 15.74
C GLY A 211 6.61 -6.11 15.93
N ASP A 212 6.91 -6.53 17.16
CA ASP A 212 7.58 -7.78 17.48
C ASP A 212 6.63 -8.95 17.75
N LYS A 213 5.34 -8.66 17.93
CA LYS A 213 4.31 -9.69 18.16
C LYS A 213 3.25 -9.57 17.07
N ARG A 214 3.44 -10.29 15.96
CA ARG A 214 2.37 -10.47 14.97
C ARG A 214 1.18 -11.14 15.69
N PRO A 215 -0.08 -10.76 15.40
CA PRO A 215 -1.24 -11.48 15.91
C PRO A 215 -1.08 -12.97 15.60
N LEU A 216 -1.31 -13.84 16.60
CA LEU A 216 -1.02 -15.28 16.50
C LEU A 216 -1.72 -15.98 15.33
N GLN A 217 -2.82 -15.41 14.80
CA GLN A 217 -3.50 -15.97 13.64
C GLN A 217 -4.24 -14.88 12.84
N SER A 218 -4.06 -14.88 11.52
CA SER A 218 -4.94 -14.14 10.61
C SER A 218 -6.36 -14.72 10.70
N PRO A 219 -7.42 -13.90 10.67
CA PRO A 219 -8.79 -14.41 10.69
C PRO A 219 -9.05 -15.35 9.50
N ILE A 220 -10.00 -16.26 9.68
CA ILE A 220 -10.37 -17.26 8.66
C ILE A 220 -11.27 -16.60 7.63
N PHE A 221 -10.90 -16.71 6.35
CA PHE A 221 -11.73 -16.25 5.24
C PHE A 221 -12.66 -17.38 4.79
N ASN A 222 -13.96 -17.28 5.11
CA ASN A 222 -14.98 -18.27 4.75
C ASN A 222 -16.03 -17.66 3.78
N SER A 223 -16.95 -18.49 3.28
CA SER A 223 -17.97 -18.03 2.33
C SER A 223 -18.88 -16.95 2.94
N ARG A 224 -19.16 -16.99 4.25
CA ARG A 224 -19.92 -15.92 4.92
C ARG A 224 -19.21 -14.58 4.81
N TYR A 225 -17.91 -14.57 5.10
CA TYR A 225 -17.07 -13.37 5.00
C TYR A 225 -17.05 -12.84 3.56
N ALA A 226 -16.86 -13.73 2.58
CA ALA A 226 -16.88 -13.37 1.16
C ALA A 226 -18.22 -12.72 0.76
N ILE A 227 -19.35 -13.27 1.21
CA ILE A 227 -20.68 -12.67 0.97
C ILE A 227 -20.87 -11.35 1.73
N ASP A 228 -20.32 -11.20 2.94
CA ASP A 228 -20.37 -9.92 3.67
C ASP A 228 -19.56 -8.82 2.94
N LEU A 229 -18.44 -9.17 2.28
CA LEU A 229 -17.73 -8.24 1.39
C LEU A 229 -18.58 -7.82 0.18
N LEU A 230 -19.26 -8.78 -0.46
CA LEU A 230 -20.18 -8.47 -1.57
C LEU A 230 -21.37 -7.64 -1.10
N HIS A 231 -21.90 -7.93 0.08
CA HIS A 231 -22.97 -7.16 0.69
C HIS A 231 -22.55 -5.71 0.89
N LYS A 232 -21.29 -5.46 1.29
CA LYS A 232 -20.75 -4.09 1.43
C LYS A 232 -20.80 -3.31 0.12
N LEU A 233 -20.43 -3.93 -1.00
CA LEU A 233 -20.56 -3.32 -2.33
C LEU A 233 -22.02 -3.08 -2.69
N VAL A 234 -22.88 -4.07 -2.51
CA VAL A 234 -24.31 -3.95 -2.84
C VAL A 234 -24.96 -2.84 -2.00
N TYR A 235 -24.68 -2.79 -0.70
CA TYR A 235 -25.16 -1.75 0.20
C TYR A 235 -24.66 -0.38 -0.26
N PHE A 236 -23.36 -0.24 -0.53
CA PHE A 236 -22.78 1.03 -0.97
C PHE A 236 -23.40 1.51 -2.30
N TYR A 237 -23.46 0.67 -3.32
CA TYR A 237 -24.00 1.09 -4.63
C TYR A 237 -25.51 1.32 -4.62
N PHE A 238 -26.28 0.43 -4.00
CA PHE A 238 -27.74 0.46 -4.14
C PHE A 238 -28.46 1.21 -3.02
N ILE A 239 -27.87 1.28 -1.83
CA ILE A 239 -28.48 1.94 -0.66
C ILE A 239 -27.83 3.29 -0.37
N PHE A 240 -26.57 3.53 -0.75
CA PHE A 240 -25.94 4.84 -0.55
C PHE A 240 -25.98 5.74 -1.79
N LEU A 241 -25.66 5.20 -2.98
CA LEU A 241 -25.62 6.02 -4.21
C LEU A 241 -27.01 6.23 -4.86
N ASN A 242 -27.84 5.18 -4.92
CA ASN A 242 -29.16 5.24 -5.59
C ASN A 242 -30.28 5.76 -4.71
N SER A 243 -30.01 5.88 -3.41
CA SER A 243 -30.98 6.20 -2.41
C SER A 243 -31.03 7.73 -2.26
N ARG A 244 -32.22 8.31 -2.46
CA ARG A 244 -32.58 9.61 -1.86
C ARG A 244 -32.68 9.48 -0.33
N ALA A 245 -31.76 8.75 0.29
CA ALA A 245 -31.71 8.56 1.73
C ALA A 245 -31.76 9.94 2.38
N PRO A 246 -32.66 10.14 3.37
CA PRO A 246 -32.81 11.43 4.02
C PRO A 246 -31.43 11.88 4.52
N ILE A 247 -31.18 13.17 4.33
CA ILE A 247 -29.92 13.88 4.62
C ILE A 247 -29.40 13.60 6.05
N TYR A 248 -30.26 13.12 6.95
CA TYR A 248 -29.95 12.76 8.33
C TYR A 248 -29.12 11.47 8.52
N GLU A 249 -29.14 10.49 7.60
CA GLU A 249 -28.22 9.33 7.63
C GLU A 249 -26.93 9.56 6.83
N LYS A 250 -26.92 10.58 5.96
CA LYS A 250 -25.71 11.09 5.27
C LYS A 250 -24.72 11.81 6.20
N ASN A 251 -25.10 12.01 7.47
CA ASN A 251 -24.23 12.56 8.52
C ASN A 251 -23.23 11.55 9.09
N SER A 252 -23.03 10.39 8.44
CA SER A 252 -21.84 9.59 8.70
C SER A 252 -20.64 10.34 8.11
N TYR A 253 -19.94 11.09 8.97
CA TYR A 253 -18.64 11.73 8.72
C TYR A 253 -17.62 10.84 7.98
N GLN A 254 -17.85 9.52 7.95
CA GLN A 254 -17.09 8.52 7.19
C GLN A 254 -17.07 8.72 5.66
N TYR A 255 -18.03 9.47 5.07
CA TYR A 255 -18.14 9.60 3.60
C TYR A 255 -17.90 11.01 3.04
N ASN A 256 -17.60 12.00 3.89
CA ASN A 256 -17.38 13.39 3.46
C ASN A 256 -15.92 13.61 3.01
N ILE A 257 -15.45 12.74 2.12
CA ILE A 257 -14.10 12.78 1.54
C ILE A 257 -14.14 13.70 0.31
N ASP A 258 -13.21 14.65 0.24
CA ASP A 258 -13.03 15.48 -0.96
C ASP A 258 -12.26 14.70 -2.03
N TRP A 259 -13.00 14.07 -2.93
CA TRP A 259 -12.47 13.22 -4.00
C TRP A 259 -11.48 13.91 -4.95
N ARG A 260 -11.41 15.25 -4.96
CA ARG A 260 -10.45 16.01 -5.78
C ARG A 260 -9.00 15.81 -5.35
N TYR A 261 -8.78 15.46 -4.09
CA TYR A 261 -7.44 15.31 -3.50
C TYR A 261 -7.12 13.88 -3.08
N ASN A 262 -7.90 12.91 -3.57
CA ASN A 262 -7.72 11.50 -3.29
C ASN A 262 -7.20 10.75 -4.52
N GLU A 263 -6.61 9.59 -4.29
CA GLU A 263 -6.04 8.76 -5.36
C GLU A 263 -7.10 8.20 -6.32
N PHE A 264 -8.35 8.11 -5.86
CA PHE A 264 -9.49 7.66 -6.66
C PHE A 264 -10.45 8.82 -6.94
N ALA A 265 -11.07 8.80 -8.12
CA ALA A 265 -12.02 9.83 -8.54
C ALA A 265 -13.39 9.73 -7.84
N ASN A 266 -13.73 8.58 -7.27
CA ASN A 266 -15.01 8.33 -6.63
C ASN A 266 -14.89 7.19 -5.60
N PRO A 267 -15.84 7.11 -4.64
CA PRO A 267 -15.79 6.11 -3.58
C PRO A 267 -15.94 4.68 -4.06
N SER A 268 -16.68 4.48 -5.15
CA SER A 268 -16.90 3.16 -5.74
C SER A 268 -15.60 2.50 -6.17
N LEU A 269 -14.73 3.26 -6.84
CA LEU A 269 -13.44 2.77 -7.30
C LEU A 269 -12.52 2.44 -6.12
N GLN A 270 -12.50 3.30 -5.10
CA GLN A 270 -11.73 3.06 -3.87
C GLN A 270 -12.20 1.79 -3.16
N LEU A 271 -13.50 1.61 -3.01
CA LEU A 271 -14.08 0.44 -2.34
C LEU A 271 -13.69 -0.85 -3.05
N ILE A 272 -13.77 -0.90 -4.39
CA ILE A 272 -13.38 -2.09 -5.15
C ILE A 272 -11.90 -2.43 -4.95
N HIS A 273 -11.00 -1.44 -5.00
CA HIS A 273 -9.57 -1.66 -4.80
C HIS A 273 -9.25 -2.11 -3.37
N CYS A 274 -9.88 -1.50 -2.36
CA CYS A 274 -9.71 -1.91 -0.96
C CYS A 274 -10.21 -3.34 -0.72
N LEU A 275 -11.34 -3.73 -1.32
CA LEU A 275 -11.84 -5.10 -1.22
C LEU A 275 -10.93 -6.11 -1.92
N ALA A 276 -10.39 -5.76 -3.10
CA ALA A 276 -9.39 -6.60 -3.78
C ALA A 276 -8.14 -6.80 -2.91
N ILE A 277 -7.63 -5.74 -2.28
CA ILE A 277 -6.50 -5.81 -1.34
C ILE A 277 -6.82 -6.68 -0.12
N GLU A 278 -8.03 -6.56 0.43
CA GLU A 278 -8.48 -7.41 1.52
C GLU A 278 -8.52 -8.88 1.09
N ILE A 279 -8.99 -9.20 -0.11
CA ILE A 279 -8.97 -10.57 -0.66
C ILE A 279 -7.52 -11.06 -0.87
N PHE A 280 -6.63 -10.20 -1.39
CA PHE A 280 -5.21 -10.52 -1.52
C PHE A 280 -4.59 -10.87 -0.17
N PHE A 281 -4.97 -10.21 0.92
CA PHE A 281 -4.45 -10.52 2.26
C PHE A 281 -4.63 -12.00 2.65
N TYR A 282 -5.79 -12.59 2.34
CA TYR A 282 -6.14 -13.96 2.70
C TYR A 282 -5.66 -15.04 1.71
N THR A 283 -5.09 -14.65 0.58
CA THR A 283 -4.71 -15.58 -0.49
C THR A 283 -3.64 -16.60 -0.03
N GLY A 284 -3.79 -17.89 -0.32
CA GLY A 284 -2.80 -18.89 0.12
C GLY A 284 -2.88 -19.28 1.61
N GLN A 285 -3.96 -18.91 2.32
CA GLN A 285 -4.40 -19.70 3.46
C GLN A 285 -4.84 -21.10 2.97
N GLU A 286 -4.66 -22.14 3.79
CA GLU A 286 -4.94 -23.55 3.40
C GLU A 286 -6.36 -23.75 2.84
N ASN A 287 -7.34 -23.02 3.37
CA ASN A 287 -8.75 -23.12 2.97
C ASN A 287 -9.18 -22.07 1.93
N PHE A 288 -8.24 -21.27 1.39
CA PHE A 288 -8.57 -20.22 0.44
C PHE A 288 -8.82 -20.79 -0.96
N ASN A 289 -10.09 -20.99 -1.30
CA ASN A 289 -10.53 -21.40 -2.63
C ASN A 289 -11.55 -20.39 -3.19
N PRO A 290 -11.16 -19.52 -4.14
CA PRO A 290 -12.04 -18.47 -4.67
C PRO A 290 -13.41 -18.96 -5.14
N TRP A 291 -13.47 -20.13 -5.80
CA TRP A 291 -14.72 -20.72 -6.26
C TRP A 291 -15.66 -21.07 -5.10
N LYS A 292 -15.17 -21.79 -4.09
CA LYS A 292 -15.97 -22.18 -2.91
C LYS A 292 -16.42 -20.97 -2.09
N LEU A 293 -15.59 -19.93 -2.06
CA LEU A 293 -15.83 -18.73 -1.26
C LEU A 293 -16.87 -17.81 -1.91
N PHE A 294 -16.75 -17.58 -3.21
CA PHE A 294 -17.54 -16.57 -3.92
C PHE A 294 -18.64 -17.14 -4.81
N ALA A 295 -18.42 -18.27 -5.49
CA ALA A 295 -19.36 -18.76 -6.51
C ALA A 295 -20.32 -19.83 -5.99
N GLU A 296 -19.84 -20.78 -5.19
CA GLU A 296 -20.65 -21.86 -4.61
C GLU A 296 -21.91 -21.36 -3.86
N PRO A 297 -21.86 -20.28 -3.05
CA PRO A 297 -23.04 -19.76 -2.35
C PRO A 297 -24.18 -19.30 -3.28
N PHE A 298 -23.88 -18.95 -4.53
CA PHE A 298 -24.88 -18.56 -5.52
C PHE A 298 -25.60 -19.75 -6.16
N ILE A 299 -25.00 -20.94 -6.11
CA ILE A 299 -25.51 -22.17 -6.72
C ILE A 299 -26.29 -22.99 -5.70
N THR A 300 -25.77 -23.11 -4.47
CA THR A 300 -26.38 -23.93 -3.41
C THR A 300 -27.62 -23.29 -2.77
N ALA A 301 -28.12 -22.18 -3.33
CA ALA A 301 -29.23 -21.38 -2.80
C ALA A 301 -29.04 -21.04 -1.30
N ASP A 302 -27.81 -20.68 -0.95
CA ASP A 302 -27.41 -20.41 0.43
C ASP A 302 -28.25 -19.26 1.01
N VAL A 303 -28.65 -19.38 2.29
CA VAL A 303 -29.55 -18.41 2.96
C VAL A 303 -28.90 -17.02 3.09
N LEU A 304 -27.60 -16.92 2.80
CA LEU A 304 -26.78 -15.72 2.89
C LEU A 304 -27.16 -14.65 1.87
N ILE A 305 -27.70 -15.03 0.70
CA ILE A 305 -27.98 -14.09 -0.40
C ILE A 305 -29.50 -13.87 -0.51
N PRO A 306 -30.01 -12.64 -0.27
CA PRO A 306 -31.43 -12.36 -0.45
C PRO A 306 -31.85 -12.55 -1.92
N ARG A 307 -32.79 -13.46 -2.19
CA ARG A 307 -33.27 -13.78 -3.55
C ARG A 307 -33.72 -12.53 -4.33
N ALA A 308 -34.35 -11.57 -3.66
CA ALA A 308 -34.79 -10.31 -4.26
C ALA A 308 -33.64 -9.43 -4.80
N ASN A 309 -32.42 -9.60 -4.27
CA ASN A 309 -31.24 -8.83 -4.67
C ASN A 309 -30.19 -9.69 -5.37
N TYR A 310 -30.52 -10.92 -5.78
CA TYR A 310 -29.56 -11.88 -6.35
C TYR A 310 -28.73 -11.29 -7.51
N LEU A 311 -29.38 -10.62 -8.47
CA LEU A 311 -28.69 -9.96 -9.59
C LEU A 311 -27.71 -8.86 -9.16
N LYS A 312 -28.01 -8.15 -8.06
CA LYS A 312 -27.12 -7.11 -7.51
C LYS A 312 -25.85 -7.74 -6.93
N TYR A 313 -25.99 -8.87 -6.26
CA TYR A 313 -24.85 -9.63 -5.72
C TYR A 313 -24.02 -10.26 -6.85
N LEU A 314 -24.65 -10.77 -7.91
CA LEU A 314 -23.93 -11.24 -9.09
C LEU A 314 -23.13 -10.11 -9.76
N ASN A 315 -23.72 -8.92 -9.90
CA ASN A 315 -23.01 -7.76 -10.42
C ASN A 315 -21.82 -7.36 -9.51
N ALA A 316 -22.01 -7.36 -8.19
CA ALA A 316 -20.93 -7.09 -7.23
C ALA A 316 -19.80 -8.13 -7.33
N MET A 317 -20.14 -9.42 -7.49
CA MET A 317 -19.16 -10.49 -7.71
C MET A 317 -18.38 -10.24 -9.01
N GLY A 318 -19.06 -9.90 -10.11
CA GLY A 318 -18.43 -9.57 -11.39
C GLY A 318 -17.45 -8.39 -11.27
N LEU A 319 -17.84 -7.32 -10.56
CA LEU A 319 -16.97 -6.17 -10.30
C LEU A 319 -15.73 -6.56 -9.49
N VAL A 320 -15.88 -7.36 -8.42
CA VAL A 320 -14.74 -7.83 -7.62
C VAL A 320 -13.81 -8.72 -8.45
N PHE A 321 -14.35 -9.69 -9.20
CA PHE A 321 -13.55 -10.57 -10.03
C PHE A 321 -12.83 -9.83 -11.15
N SER A 322 -13.42 -8.79 -11.72
CA SER A 322 -12.76 -7.94 -12.72
C SER A 322 -11.55 -7.18 -12.15
N ALA A 323 -11.51 -6.96 -10.84
CA ALA A 323 -10.39 -6.35 -10.13
C ALA A 323 -9.39 -7.39 -9.57
N LEU A 324 -9.58 -8.68 -9.86
CA LEU A 324 -8.71 -9.74 -9.39
C LEU A 324 -8.01 -10.47 -10.56
N PRO A 325 -6.79 -10.99 -10.36
CA PRO A 325 -6.08 -11.80 -11.34
C PRO A 325 -6.85 -13.05 -11.76
N GLU A 326 -6.46 -13.65 -12.88
CA GLU A 326 -7.09 -14.83 -13.47
C GLU A 326 -7.26 -16.01 -12.51
N TYR A 327 -6.33 -16.18 -11.56
CA TYR A 327 -6.42 -17.22 -10.53
C TYR A 327 -7.74 -17.20 -9.74
N TYR A 328 -8.37 -16.04 -9.54
CA TYR A 328 -9.56 -15.93 -8.70
C TYR A 328 -10.85 -16.32 -9.43
N TRP A 329 -10.88 -16.27 -10.76
CA TRP A 329 -12.09 -16.48 -11.55
C TRP A 329 -11.95 -17.51 -12.67
N SER A 330 -10.75 -17.98 -13.00
CA SER A 330 -10.51 -19.00 -14.05
C SER A 330 -11.35 -20.26 -13.86
N ASN A 331 -11.44 -20.77 -12.62
CA ASN A 331 -12.24 -21.95 -12.28
C ASN A 331 -13.75 -21.77 -12.54
N LEU A 332 -14.24 -20.53 -12.67
CA LEU A 332 -15.65 -20.27 -12.99
C LEU A 332 -15.98 -20.74 -14.40
N PHE A 333 -15.08 -20.57 -15.36
CA PHE A 333 -15.26 -21.05 -16.73
C PHE A 333 -15.26 -22.58 -16.82
N GLU A 334 -14.32 -23.24 -16.16
CA GLU A 334 -14.26 -24.71 -16.12
C GLU A 334 -15.54 -25.30 -15.50
N ARG A 335 -16.08 -24.67 -14.46
CA ARG A 335 -17.31 -25.13 -13.81
C ARG A 335 -18.57 -24.83 -14.61
N MET A 336 -18.65 -23.68 -15.29
CA MET A 336 -19.73 -23.43 -16.24
C MET A 336 -19.73 -24.50 -17.34
N TYR A 337 -18.56 -24.84 -17.87
CA TYR A 337 -18.41 -25.89 -18.87
C TYR A 337 -18.92 -27.25 -18.36
N GLN A 338 -18.58 -27.65 -17.13
CA GLN A 338 -19.10 -28.88 -16.51
C GLN A 338 -20.63 -28.88 -16.34
N ILE A 339 -21.25 -27.74 -16.03
CA ILE A 339 -22.71 -27.61 -15.96
C ILE A 339 -23.33 -27.76 -17.35
N PHE A 340 -22.70 -27.25 -18.40
CA PHE A 340 -23.17 -27.43 -19.78
C PHE A 340 -23.00 -28.88 -20.29
N GLU A 341 -21.98 -29.61 -19.85
CA GLU A 341 -21.78 -31.03 -20.19
C GLU A 341 -22.71 -31.99 -19.43
N HIS A 342 -23.22 -31.58 -18.27
CA HIS A 342 -24.15 -32.36 -17.45
C HIS A 342 -25.48 -31.62 -17.26
N PRO A 343 -26.40 -31.70 -18.26
CA PRO A 343 -27.72 -31.05 -18.20
C PRO A 343 -28.65 -31.60 -17.10
#